data_AF-A0A1Q7KR81-F1
#
_entry.id   AF-A0A1Q7KR81-F1
#
_cell.length_a   1.000
_cell.length_b   1.000
_cell.length_c   1.000
_cell.angle_alpha   90.00
_cell.angle_beta   90.00
_cell.angle_gamma   90.00
#
_symmetry.space_group_name_H-M   'P 1'
#
loop_
_entity.id
_entity.type
_entity.pdbx_description
1 polymer ?
#
loop_
_entity_poly.entity_id
_entity_poly.type
_entity_poly.pdbx_seq_one_letter_code
_entity_poly.pdbx_strand_id
1 'polypeptide(L)'
;MPLDESIYKLRLEKLKQIEALGQQAYPRKYDFTHTIPQILADYSEKTAEQLENPRVNVRIAGRIMAIRLMGKAGFAHLQQGGQRLQIYVKKDGVGDKGFELYKLLDLGDHIGVAGYLFRTRTGELSVHVDQITFLSKDLLPLPEKWHGLTDVELRYRQRYLDLIMNPEVREVFLKRSKLVQSLRRSLEAHGFIEVETPMMQPIAGGAVARPFVTHHNTLDMNLFLRIAPELYLKRLTVGGLDRVYEINRNFRNEGLGWRWNPEFTMLEFYQAYADFRDVMELTQQLIEQAAKDVTGGMSTKWGEHEIDWVGSNWQRMTMREAIIHYWPRSAGAKPQISDFGSH
;
A
#
# COMPACT_ATOMS: atom_id res chain seq x y z
N MET A 1 11.49 -14.12 -15.06
CA MET A 1 12.62 -13.54 -15.81
C MET A 1 13.84 -14.39 -15.50
N PRO A 2 14.46 -15.08 -16.47
CA PRO A 2 15.70 -15.81 -16.21
C PRO A 2 16.71 -14.82 -15.61
N LEU A 3 17.44 -15.27 -14.59
CA LEU A 3 18.47 -14.46 -13.96
C LEU A 3 19.47 -14.06 -15.05
N ASP A 4 19.65 -12.76 -15.30
CA ASP A 4 20.73 -12.31 -16.16
C ASP A 4 22.05 -12.51 -15.39
N GLU A 5 22.62 -13.71 -15.54
CA GLU A 5 23.86 -14.09 -14.88
C GLU A 5 25.01 -13.14 -15.19
N SER A 6 25.01 -12.52 -16.38
CA SER A 6 26.06 -11.61 -16.78
C SER A 6 26.01 -10.32 -15.97
N ILE A 7 24.81 -9.74 -15.80
CA ILE A 7 24.58 -8.54 -14.99
C ILE A 7 24.82 -8.84 -13.52
N TYR A 8 24.35 -9.99 -13.03
CA TYR A 8 24.57 -10.41 -11.65
C TYR A 8 26.07 -10.49 -11.31
N LYS A 9 26.86 -11.19 -12.15
CA LYS A 9 28.31 -11.33 -11.96
C LYS A 9 29.02 -9.98 -12.03
N LEU A 10 28.63 -9.11 -12.96
CA LEU A 10 29.16 -7.74 -13.06
C LEU A 10 28.89 -6.91 -11.79
N ARG A 11 27.65 -6.94 -11.28
CA ARG A 11 27.27 -6.20 -10.06
C ARG A 11 27.95 -6.75 -8.81
N LEU A 12 28.18 -8.06 -8.76
CA LEU A 12 28.96 -8.70 -7.71
C LEU A 12 30.43 -8.26 -7.73
N GLU A 13 31.03 -8.14 -8.91
CA GLU A 13 32.42 -7.65 -9.03
C GLU A 13 32.52 -6.17 -8.63
N LYS A 14 31.56 -5.33 -9.04
CA LYS A 14 31.47 -3.94 -8.57
C LYS A 14 31.33 -3.85 -7.05
N LEU A 15 30.60 -4.76 -6.41
CA LEU A 15 30.49 -4.79 -4.96
C LEU A 15 31.86 -5.00 -4.29
N LYS A 16 32.69 -5.92 -4.80
CA LYS A 16 34.06 -6.10 -4.29
C LYS A 16 34.92 -4.85 -4.46
N GLN A 17 34.77 -4.14 -5.58
CA GLN A 17 35.47 -2.87 -5.81
C GLN A 17 35.02 -1.78 -4.83
N ILE A 18 33.72 -1.73 -4.52
CA ILE A 18 33.16 -0.82 -3.50
C ILE A 18 33.73 -1.15 -2.11
N GLU A 19 33.83 -2.44 -1.75
CA GLU A 19 34.47 -2.88 -0.50
C GLU A 19 35.96 -2.52 -0.45
N ALA A 20 36.68 -2.66 -1.57
CA ALA A 20 38.08 -2.26 -1.69
C ALA A 20 38.30 -0.75 -1.53
N LEU A 21 37.28 0.09 -1.78
CA LEU A 21 37.30 1.53 -1.45
C LEU A 21 37.11 1.81 0.05
N GLY A 22 36.92 0.78 0.88
CA GLY A 22 36.69 0.88 2.32
C GLY A 22 35.23 1.09 2.71
N GLN A 23 34.28 0.89 1.79
CA GLN A 23 32.85 0.93 2.11
C GLN A 23 32.39 -0.41 2.68
N GLN A 24 31.48 -0.38 3.65
CA GLN A 24 30.79 -1.58 4.11
C GLN A 24 29.70 -1.96 3.09
N ALA A 25 29.63 -3.22 2.66
CA ALA A 25 28.63 -3.66 1.67
C ALA A 25 27.17 -3.48 2.12
N TYR A 26 26.90 -3.75 3.41
CA TYR A 26 25.58 -3.69 4.03
C TYR A 26 25.68 -3.12 5.45
N PRO A 27 25.88 -1.79 5.61
CA PRO A 27 25.89 -1.16 6.92
C PRO A 27 24.55 -1.31 7.63
N ARG A 28 24.60 -1.40 8.97
CA ARG A 28 23.40 -1.59 9.81
C ARG A 28 22.58 -0.32 9.99
N LYS A 29 23.20 0.85 9.85
CA LYS A 29 22.60 2.16 10.15
C LYS A 29 23.16 3.23 9.24
N TYR A 30 22.32 4.18 8.86
CA TYR A 30 22.71 5.47 8.29
C TYR A 30 21.94 6.58 9.01
N ASP A 31 22.65 7.51 9.63
CA ASP A 31 22.03 8.66 10.28
C ASP A 31 21.62 9.69 9.22
N PHE A 32 20.31 9.81 9.01
CA PHE A 32 19.69 10.80 8.13
C PHE A 32 19.03 11.90 8.97
N THR A 33 18.91 13.10 8.40
CA THR A 33 18.24 14.25 9.05
C THR A 33 16.84 14.48 8.51
N HIS A 34 16.63 14.13 7.24
CA HIS A 34 15.40 14.40 6.52
C HIS A 34 15.05 13.20 5.63
N THR A 35 13.75 13.02 5.39
CA THR A 35 13.28 12.15 4.32
C THR A 35 13.07 12.95 3.03
N ILE A 36 13.14 12.30 1.88
CA ILE A 36 12.85 12.94 0.59
C ILE A 36 11.44 13.55 0.57
N PRO A 37 10.37 12.88 1.05
CA PRO A 37 9.05 13.51 1.10
C PRO A 37 8.98 14.76 1.96
N GLN A 38 9.67 14.79 3.10
CA GLN A 38 9.74 16.00 3.94
C GLN A 38 10.44 17.14 3.20
N ILE A 39 11.58 16.87 2.54
CA ILE A 39 12.29 17.90 1.77
C ILE A 39 11.39 18.46 0.66
N LEU A 40 10.69 17.60 -0.06
CA LEU A 40 9.83 18.03 -1.13
C LEU A 40 8.64 18.84 -0.61
N ALA A 41 8.04 18.46 0.52
CA ALA A 41 6.97 19.25 1.14
C ALA A 41 7.46 20.64 1.60
N ASP A 42 8.61 20.70 2.29
CA ASP A 42 9.03 21.89 3.01
C ASP A 42 9.84 22.89 2.13
N TYR A 43 10.42 22.43 1.02
CA TYR A 43 11.38 23.22 0.24
C TYR A 43 11.09 23.30 -1.27
N SER A 44 10.11 22.56 -1.80
CA SER A 44 9.81 22.61 -3.26
C SER A 44 9.32 23.96 -3.77
N GLU A 45 8.77 24.82 -2.90
CA GLU A 45 8.31 26.16 -3.29
C GLU A 45 9.37 27.25 -3.07
N LYS A 46 10.47 26.95 -2.37
CA LYS A 46 11.49 27.96 -2.02
C LYS A 46 12.39 28.31 -3.20
N THR A 47 12.77 29.57 -3.35
CA THR A 47 13.70 30.04 -4.39
C THR A 47 15.15 29.62 -4.10
N ALA A 48 16.04 29.75 -5.09
CA ALA A 48 17.46 29.45 -4.90
C ALA A 48 18.08 30.31 -3.77
N GLU A 49 17.75 31.60 -3.72
CA GLU A 49 18.22 32.54 -2.69
C GLU A 49 17.76 32.14 -1.28
N GLN A 50 16.51 31.69 -1.15
CA GLN A 50 15.94 31.21 0.12
C GLN A 50 16.57 29.89 0.61
N LEU A 51 17.17 29.11 -0.29
CA LEU A 51 17.87 27.87 0.06
C LEU A 51 19.35 28.10 0.43
N GLU A 52 19.92 29.24 0.02
CA GLU A 52 21.31 29.60 0.29
C GLU A 52 21.47 30.42 1.58
N ASN A 53 20.46 31.19 1.98
CA ASN A 53 20.53 32.11 3.12
C ASN A 53 19.34 31.92 4.09
N PRO A 54 19.45 31.06 5.12
CA PRO A 54 20.58 30.20 5.45
C PRO A 54 20.61 28.91 4.61
N ARG A 55 21.82 28.39 4.39
CA ARG A 55 22.03 27.15 3.65
C ARG A 55 21.37 25.97 4.36
N VAL A 56 20.50 25.25 3.65
CA VAL A 56 19.78 24.10 4.20
C VAL A 56 20.61 22.82 4.02
N ASN A 57 21.29 22.40 5.08
CA ASN A 57 22.06 21.15 5.08
C ASN A 57 21.16 19.94 5.34
N VAL A 58 21.35 18.88 4.56
CA VAL A 58 20.55 17.67 4.62
C VAL A 58 21.42 16.42 4.52
N ARG A 59 21.00 15.37 5.23
CA ARG A 59 21.45 14.00 5.10
C ARG A 59 20.25 13.13 4.76
N ILE A 60 20.27 12.48 3.61
CA ILE A 60 19.16 11.68 3.09
C ILE A 60 19.65 10.31 2.63
N ALA A 61 18.73 9.36 2.51
CA ALA A 61 19.00 8.07 1.90
C ALA A 61 17.88 7.69 0.93
N GLY A 62 18.22 6.92 -0.10
CA GLY A 62 17.25 6.45 -1.06
C GLY A 62 17.81 5.47 -2.07
N ARG A 63 16.91 4.90 -2.86
CA ARG A 63 17.23 4.01 -3.98
C ARG A 63 17.56 4.83 -5.22
N ILE A 64 18.65 4.53 -5.91
CA ILE A 64 18.99 5.16 -7.18
C ILE A 64 17.98 4.73 -8.25
N MET A 65 17.22 5.67 -8.79
CA MET A 65 16.25 5.47 -9.87
C MET A 65 16.70 6.06 -11.20
N ALA A 66 17.73 6.90 -11.19
CA ALA A 66 18.46 7.36 -12.36
C ALA A 66 19.87 7.73 -11.94
N ILE A 67 20.84 7.51 -12.81
CA ILE A 67 22.24 7.90 -12.60
C ILE A 67 22.84 8.28 -13.95
N ARG A 68 23.55 9.40 -14.00
CA ARG A 68 24.22 9.94 -15.18
C ARG A 68 25.58 10.48 -14.78
N LEU A 69 26.60 10.12 -15.55
CA LEU A 69 27.96 10.62 -15.38
C LEU A 69 28.30 11.58 -16.52
N MET A 70 28.90 12.73 -16.18
CA MET A 70 29.27 13.80 -17.10
C MET A 70 30.67 14.31 -16.74
N GLY A 71 31.71 13.60 -17.21
CA GLY A 71 33.09 13.94 -16.92
C GLY A 71 33.41 13.87 -15.42
N LYS A 72 33.68 15.03 -14.79
CA LYS A 72 33.98 15.17 -13.35
C LYS A 72 32.75 15.48 -12.48
N ALA A 73 31.55 15.42 -13.05
CA ALA A 73 30.31 15.60 -12.32
C ALA A 73 29.26 14.56 -12.75
N GLY A 74 28.15 14.48 -12.02
CA GLY A 74 27.06 13.57 -12.32
C GLY A 74 25.78 13.97 -11.60
N PHE A 75 24.67 13.43 -12.11
CA PHE A 75 23.35 13.58 -11.51
C PHE A 75 22.74 12.21 -11.27
N ALA A 76 22.06 12.05 -10.15
CA ALA A 76 21.25 10.88 -9.89
C ALA A 76 19.92 11.29 -9.23
N HIS A 77 18.90 10.45 -9.37
CA HIS A 77 17.64 10.61 -8.65
C HIS A 77 17.52 9.52 -7.60
N LEU A 78 17.40 9.93 -6.33
CA LEU A 78 17.12 9.03 -5.22
C LEU A 78 15.62 8.96 -4.98
N GLN A 79 15.10 7.75 -4.76
CA GLN A 79 13.71 7.51 -4.41
C GLN A 79 13.57 7.05 -2.97
N GLN A 80 12.65 7.69 -2.24
CA GLN A 80 12.23 7.30 -0.90
C GLN A 80 10.76 7.69 -0.73
N GLY A 81 9.94 6.80 -0.17
CA GLY A 81 8.53 7.09 0.05
C GLY A 81 7.69 7.24 -1.22
N GLY A 82 8.15 6.75 -2.37
CA GLY A 82 7.48 6.91 -3.67
C GLY A 82 7.79 8.23 -4.38
N GLN A 83 8.54 9.13 -3.74
CA GLN A 83 8.96 10.41 -4.32
C GLN A 83 10.45 10.41 -4.64
N ARG A 84 10.87 11.31 -5.54
CA ARG A 84 12.23 11.37 -6.06
C ARG A 84 12.84 12.74 -5.82
N LEU A 85 14.14 12.76 -5.46
CA LEU A 85 14.92 13.98 -5.33
C LEU A 85 16.23 13.82 -6.10
N GLN A 86 16.59 14.85 -6.85
CA GLN A 86 17.85 14.88 -7.58
C GLN A 86 19.02 15.13 -6.62
N ILE A 87 20.14 14.46 -6.89
CA ILE A 87 21.43 14.72 -6.27
C ILE A 87 22.42 15.12 -7.35
N TYR A 88 23.27 16.08 -7.03
CA TYR A 88 24.36 16.54 -7.87
C TYR A 88 25.68 16.20 -7.20
N VAL A 89 26.49 15.41 -7.90
CA VAL A 89 27.77 14.90 -7.40
C VAL A 89 28.88 15.48 -8.26
N LYS A 90 29.85 16.16 -7.65
CA LYS A 90 31.05 16.64 -8.35
C LYS A 90 32.30 16.14 -7.65
N LYS A 91 33.33 15.80 -8.43
CA LYS A 91 34.59 15.26 -7.91
C LYS A 91 35.21 16.15 -6.83
N ASP A 92 35.21 17.46 -7.05
CA ASP A 92 35.79 18.43 -6.11
C ASP A 92 34.99 18.55 -4.79
N GLY A 93 33.73 18.10 -4.76
CA GLY A 93 32.88 18.10 -3.57
C GLY A 93 33.06 16.85 -2.73
N VAL A 94 32.95 15.67 -3.36
CA VAL A 94 33.02 14.37 -2.65
C VAL A 94 34.44 13.78 -2.55
N GLY A 95 35.42 14.39 -3.19
CA GLY A 95 36.80 13.90 -3.30
C GLY A 95 36.97 12.68 -4.20
N ASP A 96 38.22 12.23 -4.38
CA ASP A 96 38.56 11.12 -5.27
C ASP A 96 37.82 9.82 -4.93
N LYS A 97 37.89 9.38 -3.66
CA LYS A 97 37.24 8.12 -3.22
C LYS A 97 35.73 8.17 -3.36
N GLY A 98 35.09 9.29 -3.02
CA GLY A 98 33.65 9.46 -3.16
C GLY A 98 33.20 9.47 -4.62
N PHE A 99 34.02 10.05 -5.51
CA PHE A 99 33.73 10.07 -6.94
C PHE A 99 33.97 8.70 -7.60
N GLU A 100 35.00 7.96 -7.20
CA GLU A 100 35.19 6.57 -7.64
C GLU A 100 34.04 5.67 -7.16
N LEU A 101 33.58 5.84 -5.92
CA LEU A 101 32.37 5.16 -5.44
C LEU A 101 31.18 5.47 -6.35
N TYR A 102 30.94 6.75 -6.68
CA TYR A 102 29.83 7.15 -7.55
C TYR A 102 29.84 6.47 -8.92
N LYS A 103 31.02 6.23 -9.51
CA LYS A 103 31.17 5.51 -10.79
C LYS A 103 30.82 4.03 -10.71
N LEU A 104 30.93 3.43 -9.52
CA LEU A 104 30.63 2.01 -9.27
C LEU A 104 29.15 1.77 -8.92
N LEU A 105 28.38 2.83 -8.65
CA LEU A 105 26.96 2.73 -8.34
C LEU A 105 26.16 2.36 -9.59
N ASP A 106 25.11 1.56 -9.38
CA ASP A 106 24.19 1.13 -10.41
C ASP A 106 22.76 1.58 -10.09
N LEU A 107 21.92 1.54 -11.12
CA LEU A 107 20.48 1.66 -10.96
C LEU A 107 19.97 0.59 -9.98
N GLY A 108 19.23 1.01 -8.97
CA GLY A 108 18.65 0.16 -7.93
C GLY A 108 19.45 0.12 -6.63
N ASP A 109 20.72 0.52 -6.62
CA ASP A 109 21.53 0.58 -5.40
C ASP A 109 20.93 1.57 -4.38
N HIS A 110 21.17 1.32 -3.10
CA HIS A 110 20.83 2.28 -2.04
C HIS A 110 22.07 3.02 -1.60
N ILE A 111 21.93 4.34 -1.47
CA ILE A 111 22.98 5.22 -0.98
C ILE A 111 22.42 6.23 0.03
N GLY A 112 23.30 6.69 0.89
CA GLY A 112 23.12 7.87 1.73
C GLY A 112 23.96 9.02 1.17
N VAL A 113 23.44 10.24 1.22
CA VAL A 113 24.17 11.44 0.84
C VAL A 113 24.02 12.53 1.88
N ALA A 114 25.11 13.25 2.14
CA ALA A 114 25.12 14.48 2.94
C ALA A 114 25.52 15.65 2.05
N GLY A 115 24.89 16.80 2.26
CA GLY A 115 25.17 18.02 1.51
C GLY A 115 24.16 19.10 1.79
N TYR A 116 23.88 19.94 0.81
CA TYR A 116 22.94 21.06 0.96
C TYR A 116 21.94 21.17 -0.19
N LEU A 117 20.76 21.70 0.09
CA LEU A 117 19.74 21.96 -0.93
C LEU A 117 20.12 23.16 -1.79
N PHE A 118 19.87 23.05 -3.08
CA PHE A 118 19.99 24.13 -4.05
C PHE A 118 19.05 23.89 -5.24
N ARG A 119 18.95 24.86 -6.14
CA ARG A 119 18.29 24.66 -7.44
C ARG A 119 19.30 24.67 -8.57
N THR A 120 19.13 23.75 -9.50
CA THR A 120 19.91 23.76 -10.74
C THR A 120 19.47 24.93 -11.64
N ARG A 121 20.22 25.15 -12.73
CA ARG A 121 19.85 26.15 -13.76
C ARG A 121 18.48 25.89 -14.40
N THR A 122 18.02 24.64 -14.40
CA THR A 122 16.68 24.26 -14.90
C THR A 122 15.59 24.42 -13.84
N GLY A 123 15.94 24.88 -12.63
CA GLY A 123 15.00 25.13 -11.53
C GLY A 123 14.69 23.89 -10.67
N GLU A 124 15.28 22.73 -10.97
CA GLU A 124 15.01 21.49 -10.22
C GLU A 124 15.67 21.50 -8.84
N LEU A 125 14.89 21.25 -7.79
CA LEU A 125 15.39 21.12 -6.42
C LEU A 125 16.32 19.91 -6.32
N SER A 126 17.53 20.13 -5.83
CA SER A 126 18.58 19.12 -5.80
C SER A 126 19.42 19.21 -4.52
N VAL A 127 20.06 18.10 -4.14
CA VAL A 127 21.11 18.10 -3.11
C VAL A 127 22.46 18.23 -3.79
N HIS A 128 23.23 19.27 -3.48
CA HIS A 128 24.64 19.34 -3.82
C HIS A 128 25.40 18.47 -2.82
N VAL A 129 25.99 17.38 -3.29
CA VAL A 129 26.54 16.33 -2.42
C VAL A 129 27.98 16.63 -2.02
N ASP A 130 28.22 16.60 -0.71
CA ASP A 130 29.54 16.73 -0.09
C ASP A 130 30.06 15.36 0.37
N GLN A 131 29.18 14.42 0.71
CA GLN A 131 29.55 13.05 1.08
C GLN A 131 28.57 12.02 0.51
N ILE A 132 29.11 10.92 -0.01
CA ILE A 132 28.34 9.74 -0.46
C ILE A 132 28.69 8.56 0.45
N THR A 133 27.69 7.80 0.85
CA THR A 133 27.83 6.56 1.63
C THR A 133 27.09 5.43 0.93
N PHE A 134 27.77 4.32 0.68
CA PHE A 134 27.14 3.13 0.13
C PHE A 134 26.30 2.41 1.19
N LEU A 135 25.08 1.96 0.84
CA LEU A 135 24.19 1.29 1.81
C LEU A 135 23.79 -0.13 1.41
N SER A 136 23.59 -0.40 0.12
CA SER A 136 23.25 -1.74 -0.37
C SER A 136 23.43 -1.83 -1.87
N LYS A 137 24.03 -2.93 -2.33
CA LYS A 137 24.03 -3.28 -3.76
C LYS A 137 22.68 -3.86 -4.15
N ASP A 138 22.18 -3.48 -5.31
CA ASP A 138 21.13 -4.23 -5.98
C ASP A 138 21.81 -5.19 -6.96
N LEU A 139 21.71 -6.50 -6.72
CA LEU A 139 22.42 -7.49 -7.56
C LEU A 139 21.63 -7.86 -8.81
N LEU A 140 20.31 -7.64 -8.78
CA LEU A 140 19.43 -7.89 -9.91
C LEU A 140 19.00 -6.56 -10.51
N PRO A 141 18.92 -6.44 -11.84
CA PRO A 141 18.49 -5.20 -12.46
C PRO A 141 17.00 -4.95 -12.16
N LEU A 142 16.64 -3.68 -11.96
CA LEU A 142 15.24 -3.26 -11.96
C LEU A 142 14.64 -3.46 -13.36
N PRO A 143 13.32 -3.74 -13.47
CA PRO A 143 12.61 -3.75 -14.75
C PRO A 143 12.77 -2.44 -15.54
N GLU A 144 12.57 -2.50 -16.85
CA GLU A 144 12.71 -1.34 -17.74
C GLU A 144 11.86 -0.14 -17.30
N LYS A 145 12.43 1.07 -17.39
CA LYS A 145 11.87 2.29 -16.79
C LYS A 145 10.71 2.92 -17.55
N TRP A 146 10.63 2.74 -18.86
CA TRP A 146 9.82 3.61 -19.72
C TRP A 146 8.32 3.38 -19.61
N HIS A 147 7.91 2.16 -19.28
CA HIS A 147 6.49 1.79 -19.21
C HIS A 147 6.02 1.41 -17.80
N GLY A 148 6.89 1.52 -16.79
CA GLY A 148 6.65 0.92 -15.48
C GLY A 148 6.60 -0.61 -15.57
N LEU A 149 6.24 -1.26 -14.47
CA LEU A 149 5.98 -2.71 -14.50
C LEU A 149 4.52 -2.94 -14.90
N THR A 150 4.28 -3.37 -16.14
CA THR A 150 2.92 -3.53 -16.72
C THR A 150 2.36 -4.94 -16.62
N ASP A 151 3.22 -5.97 -16.60
CA ASP A 151 2.82 -7.37 -16.47
C ASP A 151 2.08 -7.58 -15.15
N VAL A 152 0.76 -7.80 -15.27
CA VAL A 152 -0.16 -7.91 -14.12
C VAL A 152 0.24 -9.07 -13.20
N GLU A 153 0.67 -10.20 -13.77
CA GLU A 153 1.04 -11.37 -13.00
C GLU A 153 2.35 -11.12 -12.24
N LEU A 154 3.34 -10.51 -12.90
CA LEU A 154 4.62 -10.19 -12.28
C LEU A 154 4.45 -9.17 -11.15
N ARG A 155 3.56 -8.19 -11.29
CA ARG A 155 3.22 -7.22 -10.23
C ARG A 155 2.68 -7.90 -8.98
N TYR A 156 1.85 -8.93 -9.15
CA TYR A 156 1.27 -9.68 -8.03
C TYR A 156 2.28 -10.63 -7.39
N ARG A 157 3.12 -11.30 -8.18
CA ARG A 157 4.17 -12.21 -7.68
C ARG A 157 5.35 -11.49 -7.04
N GLN A 158 5.74 -10.34 -7.57
CA GLN A 158 6.89 -9.53 -7.15
C GLN A 158 6.43 -8.14 -6.70
N ARG A 159 5.56 -8.10 -5.68
CA ARG A 159 4.98 -6.85 -5.17
C ARG A 159 6.03 -5.79 -4.81
N TYR A 160 7.20 -6.20 -4.34
CA TYR A 160 8.30 -5.27 -4.04
C TYR A 160 8.78 -4.50 -5.27
N LEU A 161 8.83 -5.12 -6.45
CA LEU A 161 9.17 -4.42 -7.70
C LEU A 161 8.04 -3.49 -8.13
N ASP A 162 6.79 -3.94 -8.03
CA ASP A 162 5.62 -3.11 -8.35
C ASP A 162 5.60 -1.83 -7.49
N LEU A 163 5.87 -1.94 -6.19
CA LEU A 163 5.98 -0.79 -5.28
C LEU A 163 7.16 0.14 -5.58
N ILE A 164 8.25 -0.36 -6.17
CA ILE A 164 9.40 0.46 -6.58
C ILE A 164 9.07 1.22 -7.88
N MET A 165 8.46 0.54 -8.85
CA MET A 165 8.27 1.05 -10.21
C MET A 165 7.00 1.87 -10.38
N ASN A 166 5.96 1.59 -9.59
CA ASN A 166 4.62 2.16 -9.73
C ASN A 166 4.19 2.88 -8.42
N PRO A 167 4.54 4.16 -8.22
CA PRO A 167 4.22 4.91 -7.00
C PRO A 167 2.73 4.94 -6.65
N GLU A 168 1.85 4.93 -7.65
CA GLU A 168 0.40 4.88 -7.46
C GLU A 168 -0.07 3.60 -6.74
N VAL A 169 0.65 2.48 -6.91
CA VAL A 169 0.36 1.24 -6.18
C VAL A 169 0.62 1.43 -4.69
N ARG A 170 1.69 2.12 -4.32
CA ARG A 170 1.98 2.47 -2.92
C ARG A 170 0.83 3.27 -2.32
N GLU A 171 0.30 4.25 -3.05
CA GLU A 171 -0.84 5.05 -2.61
C GLU A 171 -2.10 4.20 -2.35
N VAL A 172 -2.34 3.16 -3.16
CA VAL A 172 -3.43 2.21 -2.91
C VAL A 172 -3.27 1.50 -1.56
N PHE A 173 -2.07 1.04 -1.21
CA PHE A 173 -1.82 0.40 0.10
C PHE A 173 -1.94 1.39 1.27
N LEU A 174 -1.47 2.63 1.11
CA LEU A 174 -1.62 3.67 2.13
C LEU A 174 -3.10 4.03 2.35
N LYS A 175 -3.88 4.17 1.26
CA LYS A 175 -5.33 4.38 1.32
C LYS A 175 -6.05 3.20 1.98
N ARG A 176 -5.66 1.95 1.69
CA ARG A 176 -6.18 0.76 2.38
C ARG A 176 -5.91 0.82 3.90
N SER A 177 -4.71 1.23 4.32
CA SER A 177 -4.41 1.41 5.75
C SER A 177 -5.29 2.50 6.37
N LYS A 178 -5.45 3.64 5.68
CA LYS A 178 -6.29 4.75 6.14
C LYS A 178 -7.77 4.36 6.25
N LEU A 179 -8.26 3.56 5.30
CA LEU A 179 -9.61 2.98 5.31
C LEU A 179 -9.85 2.18 6.59
N VAL A 180 -8.98 1.21 6.88
CA VAL A 180 -9.13 0.35 8.07
C VAL A 180 -9.05 1.18 9.36
N GLN A 181 -8.14 2.16 9.43
CA GLN A 181 -8.05 3.06 10.59
C GLN A 181 -9.32 3.91 10.76
N SER A 182 -9.92 4.39 9.68
CA SER A 182 -11.19 5.14 9.73
C SER A 182 -12.32 4.26 10.25
N LEU A 183 -12.46 3.03 9.73
CA LEU A 183 -13.47 2.08 10.21
C LEU A 183 -13.34 1.78 11.70
N ARG A 184 -12.11 1.54 12.20
CA ARG A 184 -11.85 1.34 13.64
C ARG A 184 -12.28 2.55 14.47
N ARG A 185 -11.76 3.74 14.15
CA ARG A 185 -12.10 4.98 14.87
C ARG A 185 -13.61 5.24 14.89
N SER A 186 -14.28 5.02 13.77
CA SER A 186 -15.72 5.21 13.68
C SER A 186 -16.47 4.21 14.56
N LEU A 187 -16.12 2.92 14.54
CA LEU A 187 -16.75 1.91 15.39
C LEU A 187 -16.49 2.17 16.89
N GLU A 188 -15.26 2.53 17.25
CA GLU A 188 -14.89 2.93 18.62
C GLU A 188 -15.71 4.15 19.09
N ALA A 189 -15.89 5.16 18.24
CA ALA A 189 -16.73 6.33 18.54
C ALA A 189 -18.21 5.96 18.75
N HIS A 190 -18.67 4.86 18.14
CA HIS A 190 -20.00 4.29 18.36
C HIS A 190 -20.03 3.28 19.54
N GLY A 191 -18.97 3.20 20.34
CA GLY A 191 -18.91 2.37 21.54
C GLY A 191 -18.77 0.86 21.26
N PHE A 192 -18.32 0.48 20.07
CA PHE A 192 -17.97 -0.91 19.79
C PHE A 192 -16.59 -1.26 20.36
N ILE A 193 -16.45 -2.50 20.82
CA ILE A 193 -15.19 -3.06 21.32
C ILE A 193 -14.57 -3.97 20.25
N GLU A 194 -13.31 -3.71 19.88
CA GLU A 194 -12.55 -4.60 19.00
C GLU A 194 -12.20 -5.89 19.76
N VAL A 195 -12.49 -7.03 19.15
CA VAL A 195 -12.21 -8.37 19.71
C VAL A 195 -11.51 -9.24 18.68
N GLU A 196 -10.83 -10.28 19.16
CA GLU A 196 -10.24 -11.31 18.30
C GLU A 196 -10.88 -12.66 18.62
N THR A 197 -11.42 -13.32 17.59
CA THR A 197 -12.03 -14.64 17.73
C THR A 197 -11.23 -15.73 17.00
N PRO A 198 -11.41 -17.01 17.34
CA PRO A 198 -10.63 -18.10 16.74
C PRO A 198 -10.73 -18.16 15.21
N MET A 199 -9.56 -18.19 14.56
CA MET A 199 -9.43 -18.46 13.12
C MET A 199 -9.43 -19.95 12.77
N MET A 200 -9.13 -20.81 13.75
CA MET A 200 -9.22 -22.26 13.61
C MET A 200 -10.44 -22.73 14.40
N GLN A 201 -11.41 -23.31 13.70
CA GLN A 201 -12.71 -23.68 14.26
C GLN A 201 -12.90 -25.20 14.12
N PRO A 202 -13.49 -25.89 15.12
CA PRO A 202 -13.78 -27.32 15.01
C PRO A 202 -14.90 -27.61 14.01
N ILE A 203 -15.78 -26.62 13.77
CA ILE A 203 -16.86 -26.66 12.78
C ILE A 203 -16.82 -25.32 12.04
N ALA A 204 -16.67 -25.35 10.72
CA ALA A 204 -16.78 -24.14 9.90
C ALA A 204 -18.25 -23.71 9.82
N GLY A 205 -18.57 -22.48 10.22
CA GLY A 205 -19.93 -21.94 10.19
C GLY A 205 -19.95 -20.41 10.02
N GLY A 206 -21.15 -19.83 9.97
CA GLY A 206 -21.36 -18.38 9.77
C GLY A 206 -21.35 -17.89 8.31
N ALA A 207 -21.12 -18.79 7.34
CA ALA A 207 -21.26 -18.48 5.92
C ALA A 207 -21.52 -19.76 5.10
N VAL A 208 -21.91 -19.60 3.84
CA VAL A 208 -21.99 -20.70 2.86
C VAL A 208 -20.72 -20.64 1.99
N ALA A 209 -19.70 -21.39 2.38
CA ALA A 209 -18.42 -21.47 1.67
C ALA A 209 -17.70 -22.80 1.96
N ARG A 210 -16.83 -23.25 1.05
CA ARG A 210 -15.97 -24.42 1.28
C ARG A 210 -14.79 -24.02 2.18
N PRO A 211 -14.57 -24.66 3.34
CA PRO A 211 -13.47 -24.31 4.23
C PRO A 211 -12.13 -24.89 3.77
N PHE A 212 -11.03 -24.31 4.25
CA PHE A 212 -9.74 -25.01 4.30
C PHE A 212 -9.69 -25.92 5.51
N VAL A 213 -9.19 -27.14 5.31
CA VAL A 213 -9.05 -28.14 6.37
C VAL A 213 -7.58 -28.23 6.78
N THR A 214 -7.32 -28.31 8.07
CA THR A 214 -6.01 -28.55 8.66
C THR A 214 -6.14 -29.52 9.84
N HIS A 215 -5.01 -29.92 10.42
CA HIS A 215 -4.98 -30.94 11.47
C HIS A 215 -4.08 -30.50 12.63
N HIS A 216 -4.59 -30.64 13.85
CA HIS A 216 -3.86 -30.31 15.07
C HIS A 216 -3.19 -31.56 15.64
N ASN A 217 -1.90 -31.76 15.35
CA ASN A 217 -1.16 -32.99 15.68
C ASN A 217 -1.27 -33.45 17.14
N THR A 218 -1.15 -32.54 18.13
CA THR A 218 -1.17 -32.93 19.56
C THR A 218 -2.56 -33.34 20.07
N LEU A 219 -3.61 -32.79 19.48
CA LEU A 219 -5.01 -33.06 19.86
C LEU A 219 -5.64 -34.12 18.95
N ASP A 220 -4.88 -34.58 17.95
CA ASP A 220 -5.31 -35.52 16.92
C ASP A 220 -6.72 -35.21 16.38
N MET A 221 -6.93 -33.95 15.98
CA MET A 221 -8.23 -33.49 15.51
C MET A 221 -8.14 -32.59 14.28
N ASN A 222 -9.16 -32.68 13.43
CA ASN A 222 -9.31 -31.77 12.31
C ASN A 222 -9.81 -30.41 12.77
N LEU A 223 -9.26 -29.36 12.17
CA LEU A 223 -9.69 -27.97 12.34
C LEU A 223 -9.93 -27.36 10.97
N PHE A 224 -10.76 -26.33 10.96
CA PHE A 224 -11.11 -25.59 9.76
C PHE A 224 -10.66 -24.15 9.91
N LEU A 225 -10.04 -23.59 8.88
CA LEU A 225 -9.83 -22.15 8.84
C LEU A 225 -11.21 -21.47 8.67
N ARG A 226 -11.48 -20.46 9.49
CA ARG A 226 -12.81 -19.85 9.57
C ARG A 226 -13.24 -19.25 8.23
N ILE A 227 -14.51 -19.48 7.88
CA ILE A 227 -15.18 -18.84 6.75
C ILE A 227 -15.87 -17.53 7.17
N ALA A 228 -16.19 -17.39 8.47
CA ALA A 228 -16.71 -16.20 9.15
C ALA A 228 -16.49 -16.28 10.69
N PRO A 229 -16.28 -15.16 11.40
CA PRO A 229 -16.31 -15.07 12.86
C PRO A 229 -17.72 -14.99 13.48
N GLU A 230 -18.79 -14.80 12.69
CA GLU A 230 -20.19 -14.62 13.12
C GLU A 230 -20.60 -15.39 14.39
N LEU A 231 -20.41 -16.71 14.42
CA LEU A 231 -20.89 -17.54 15.53
C LEU A 231 -20.15 -17.23 16.84
N TYR A 232 -18.88 -16.82 16.78
CA TYR A 232 -18.10 -16.46 17.98
C TYR A 232 -18.47 -15.07 18.47
N LEU A 233 -18.65 -14.11 17.56
CA LEU A 233 -19.11 -12.77 17.92
C LEU A 233 -20.50 -12.80 18.57
N LYS A 234 -21.42 -13.63 18.08
CA LYS A 234 -22.71 -13.86 18.75
C LYS A 234 -22.60 -14.51 20.13
N ARG A 235 -21.57 -15.34 20.39
CA ARG A 235 -21.33 -15.87 21.74
C ARG A 235 -20.90 -14.76 22.70
N LEU A 236 -20.15 -13.77 22.21
CA LEU A 236 -19.76 -12.61 23.01
C LEU A 236 -20.96 -11.73 23.35
N THR A 237 -21.89 -11.52 22.41
CA THR A 237 -23.12 -10.79 22.71
C THR A 237 -24.01 -11.53 23.71
N VAL A 238 -24.12 -12.86 23.61
CA VAL A 238 -24.76 -13.70 24.65
C VAL A 238 -24.05 -13.54 26.00
N GLY A 239 -22.72 -13.38 25.99
CA GLY A 239 -21.90 -13.12 27.18
C GLY A 239 -22.03 -11.71 27.78
N GLY A 240 -22.84 -10.83 27.19
CA GLY A 240 -23.10 -9.48 27.69
C GLY A 240 -22.22 -8.38 27.07
N LEU A 241 -21.43 -8.68 26.04
CA LEU A 241 -20.77 -7.64 25.24
C LEU A 241 -21.74 -7.09 24.19
N ASP A 242 -22.43 -5.99 24.52
CA ASP A 242 -23.51 -5.44 23.70
C ASP A 242 -23.06 -4.92 22.33
N ARG A 243 -21.79 -4.51 22.16
CA ARG A 243 -21.26 -3.97 20.90
C ARG A 243 -19.85 -4.50 20.65
N VAL A 244 -19.71 -5.42 19.70
CA VAL A 244 -18.43 -6.04 19.35
C VAL A 244 -18.17 -5.94 17.86
N TYR A 245 -16.90 -5.81 17.48
CA TYR A 245 -16.48 -5.93 16.09
C TYR A 245 -15.12 -6.62 15.95
N GLU A 246 -14.88 -7.21 14.79
CA GLU A 246 -13.60 -7.76 14.41
C GLU A 246 -13.28 -7.39 12.95
N ILE A 247 -12.07 -6.85 12.71
CA ILE A 247 -11.53 -6.63 11.36
C ILE A 247 -10.36 -7.58 11.14
N ASN A 248 -10.60 -8.71 10.50
CA ASN A 248 -9.57 -9.73 10.41
C ASN A 248 -9.81 -10.71 9.24
N ARG A 249 -8.96 -11.74 9.11
CA ARG A 249 -8.93 -12.64 7.95
C ARG A 249 -10.03 -13.71 8.00
N ASN A 250 -10.68 -13.91 6.87
CA ASN A 250 -11.50 -15.07 6.55
C ASN A 250 -10.85 -15.86 5.41
N PHE A 251 -11.13 -17.16 5.38
CA PHE A 251 -10.54 -18.11 4.44
C PHE A 251 -11.63 -18.88 3.72
N ARG A 252 -11.62 -18.89 2.38
CA ARG A 252 -12.56 -19.65 1.56
C ARG A 252 -11.82 -20.41 0.47
N ASN A 253 -12.00 -21.73 0.45
CA ASN A 253 -11.37 -22.63 -0.49
C ASN A 253 -12.17 -22.67 -1.80
N GLU A 254 -12.11 -21.55 -2.51
CA GLU A 254 -12.85 -21.25 -3.74
C GLU A 254 -11.88 -20.88 -4.88
N GLY A 255 -12.43 -20.61 -6.06
CA GLY A 255 -11.64 -20.16 -7.20
C GLY A 255 -10.99 -18.79 -6.98
N LEU A 256 -9.88 -18.56 -7.67
CA LEU A 256 -9.21 -17.27 -7.74
C LEU A 256 -9.84 -16.40 -8.83
N GLY A 257 -10.00 -15.11 -8.56
CA GLY A 257 -10.43 -14.14 -9.56
C GLY A 257 -10.16 -12.71 -9.14
N TRP A 258 -10.45 -11.76 -10.01
CA TRP A 258 -10.19 -10.34 -9.74
C TRP A 258 -11.01 -9.77 -8.55
N ARG A 259 -12.10 -10.44 -8.14
CA ARG A 259 -12.89 -10.15 -6.93
C ARG A 259 -12.69 -11.17 -5.79
N TRP A 260 -12.00 -12.27 -6.05
CA TRP A 260 -11.99 -13.44 -5.18
C TRP A 260 -10.57 -13.83 -4.82
N ASN A 261 -10.22 -13.72 -3.55
CA ASN A 261 -8.96 -14.20 -3.01
C ASN A 261 -9.24 -15.22 -1.89
N PRO A 262 -8.53 -16.36 -1.82
CA PRO A 262 -8.77 -17.39 -0.82
C PRO A 262 -8.67 -16.91 0.62
N GLU A 263 -7.93 -15.83 0.86
CA GLU A 263 -7.86 -15.13 2.13
C GLU A 263 -8.24 -13.66 1.95
N PHE A 264 -9.19 -13.15 2.72
CA PHE A 264 -9.64 -11.75 2.59
C PHE A 264 -10.06 -11.17 3.92
N THR A 265 -9.92 -9.86 4.06
CA THR A 265 -10.26 -9.14 5.28
C THR A 265 -11.75 -8.81 5.28
N MET A 266 -12.44 -9.17 6.35
CA MET A 266 -13.81 -8.76 6.61
C MET A 266 -13.88 -7.93 7.88
N LEU A 267 -14.78 -6.95 7.89
CA LEU A 267 -15.31 -6.35 9.10
C LEU A 267 -16.63 -7.07 9.41
N GLU A 268 -16.72 -7.66 10.60
CA GLU A 268 -18.00 -8.11 11.16
C GLU A 268 -18.24 -7.39 12.49
N PHE A 269 -19.48 -6.94 12.72
CA PHE A 269 -19.88 -6.28 13.95
C PHE A 269 -21.26 -6.75 14.38
N TYR A 270 -21.49 -6.74 15.70
CA TYR A 270 -22.76 -7.10 16.32
C TYR A 270 -23.13 -6.08 17.38
N GLN A 271 -24.39 -5.70 17.39
CA GLN A 271 -24.98 -4.76 18.34
C GLN A 271 -26.25 -5.39 18.93
N ALA A 272 -26.27 -5.57 20.25
CA ALA A 272 -27.45 -5.99 20.99
C ALA A 272 -28.53 -4.91 20.95
N TYR A 273 -29.79 -5.33 21.00
CA TYR A 273 -30.97 -4.46 21.00
C TYR A 273 -31.13 -3.56 19.76
N ALA A 274 -30.49 -3.92 18.66
CA ALA A 274 -30.61 -3.24 17.36
C ALA A 274 -31.27 -4.17 16.33
N ASP A 275 -31.91 -3.58 15.32
CA ASP A 275 -32.42 -4.29 14.16
C ASP A 275 -31.61 -3.95 12.88
N PHE A 276 -32.02 -4.51 11.75
CA PHE A 276 -31.31 -4.32 10.49
C PHE A 276 -31.36 -2.85 9.98
N ARG A 277 -32.30 -2.02 10.44
CA ARG A 277 -32.40 -0.60 10.06
C ARG A 277 -31.33 0.21 10.77
N ASP A 278 -31.04 -0.11 12.02
CA ASP A 278 -29.90 0.47 12.75
C ASP A 278 -28.58 0.09 12.06
N VAL A 279 -28.47 -1.18 11.62
CA VAL A 279 -27.30 -1.68 10.87
C VAL A 279 -27.15 -0.97 9.52
N MET A 280 -28.24 -0.71 8.80
CA MET A 280 -28.21 0.07 7.55
C MET A 280 -27.66 1.48 7.79
N GLU A 281 -28.15 2.15 8.82
CA GLU A 281 -27.74 3.50 9.19
C GLU A 281 -26.26 3.55 9.60
N LEU A 282 -25.82 2.64 10.47
CA LEU A 282 -24.42 2.55 10.87
C LEU A 282 -23.51 2.23 9.68
N THR A 283 -23.89 1.27 8.82
CA THR A 283 -23.10 0.91 7.63
C THR A 283 -22.89 2.10 6.70
N GLN A 284 -23.95 2.88 6.49
CA GLN A 284 -23.91 4.10 5.71
C GLN A 284 -22.93 5.12 6.33
N GLN A 285 -23.06 5.40 7.63
CA GLN A 285 -22.17 6.33 8.34
C GLN A 285 -20.70 5.89 8.31
N LEU A 286 -20.43 4.59 8.47
CA LEU A 286 -19.07 4.03 8.39
C LEU A 286 -18.46 4.23 7.01
N ILE A 287 -19.22 3.95 5.93
CA ILE A 287 -18.74 4.08 4.55
C ILE A 287 -18.55 5.54 4.18
N GLU A 288 -19.47 6.43 4.54
CA GLU A 288 -19.37 7.88 4.31
C GLU A 288 -18.13 8.47 4.97
N GLN A 289 -17.95 8.20 6.27
CA GLN A 289 -16.79 8.71 7.00
C GLN A 289 -15.49 8.16 6.41
N ALA A 290 -15.47 6.89 6.01
CA ALA A 290 -14.30 6.28 5.42
C ALA A 290 -13.99 6.84 4.03
N ALA A 291 -15.00 7.12 3.20
CA ALA A 291 -14.82 7.79 1.91
C ALA A 291 -14.22 9.18 2.08
N LYS A 292 -14.78 9.98 3.00
CA LYS A 292 -14.27 11.32 3.34
C LYS A 292 -12.84 11.27 3.86
N ASP A 293 -12.56 10.41 4.83
CA ASP A 293 -11.23 10.26 5.41
C ASP A 293 -10.21 9.86 4.34
N VAL A 294 -10.52 8.88 3.50
CA VAL A 294 -9.54 8.31 2.54
C VAL A 294 -9.31 9.22 1.34
N THR A 295 -10.37 9.88 0.85
CA THR A 295 -10.32 10.62 -0.42
C THR A 295 -10.28 12.13 -0.26
N GLY A 296 -10.65 12.65 0.91
CA GLY A 296 -10.79 14.09 1.17
C GLY A 296 -12.14 14.67 0.72
N GLY A 297 -13.01 13.87 0.10
CA GLY A 297 -14.30 14.30 -0.42
C GLY A 297 -15.36 13.20 -0.40
N MET A 298 -16.54 13.52 -0.94
CA MET A 298 -17.70 12.60 -1.00
C MET A 298 -18.01 12.12 -2.42
N SER A 299 -17.26 12.54 -3.44
CA SER A 299 -17.37 12.00 -4.79
C SER A 299 -16.08 11.27 -5.17
N THR A 300 -16.24 10.11 -5.80
CA THR A 300 -15.12 9.29 -6.30
C THR A 300 -15.42 8.75 -7.68
N LYS A 301 -14.39 8.40 -8.44
CA LYS A 301 -14.52 7.80 -9.77
C LYS A 301 -14.15 6.32 -9.75
N TRP A 302 -14.99 5.49 -10.35
CA TRP A 302 -14.73 4.07 -10.58
C TRP A 302 -15.00 3.73 -12.05
N GLY A 303 -13.92 3.51 -12.82
CA GLY A 303 -14.03 3.39 -14.28
C GLY A 303 -14.58 4.68 -14.89
N GLU A 304 -15.69 4.57 -15.62
CA GLU A 304 -16.41 5.71 -16.19
C GLU A 304 -17.47 6.28 -15.25
N HIS A 305 -17.75 5.60 -14.14
CA HIS A 305 -18.83 5.98 -13.22
C HIS A 305 -18.32 6.94 -12.14
N GLU A 306 -19.11 7.96 -11.86
CA GLU A 306 -18.99 8.78 -10.66
C GLU A 306 -19.85 8.16 -9.55
N ILE A 307 -19.27 8.00 -8.37
CA ILE A 307 -19.91 7.48 -7.17
C ILE A 307 -19.97 8.61 -6.16
N ASP A 308 -21.17 9.06 -5.85
CA ASP A 308 -21.48 10.02 -4.79
C ASP A 308 -21.86 9.26 -3.51
N TRP A 309 -21.08 9.49 -2.45
CA TRP A 309 -21.24 8.84 -1.16
C TRP A 309 -22.22 9.54 -0.22
N VAL A 310 -22.73 10.74 -0.57
CA VAL A 310 -23.64 11.51 0.30
C VAL A 310 -24.89 10.70 0.66
N GLY A 311 -25.23 10.67 1.95
CA GLY A 311 -26.25 9.78 2.49
C GLY A 311 -27.65 9.87 1.89
N SER A 312 -28.05 11.05 1.41
CA SER A 312 -29.34 11.22 0.72
C SER A 312 -29.46 10.42 -0.58
N ASN A 313 -28.34 9.96 -1.15
CA ASN A 313 -28.32 9.24 -2.42
C ASN A 313 -28.40 7.71 -2.26
N TRP A 314 -28.41 7.20 -1.03
CA TRP A 314 -28.50 5.77 -0.77
C TRP A 314 -29.92 5.27 -1.00
N GLN A 315 -30.09 4.44 -2.03
CA GLN A 315 -31.38 3.85 -2.36
C GLN A 315 -31.68 2.68 -1.41
N ARG A 316 -32.81 2.77 -0.71
CA ARG A 316 -33.36 1.66 0.10
C ARG A 316 -34.48 1.00 -0.68
N MET A 317 -34.26 -0.26 -1.07
CA MET A 317 -35.23 -1.05 -1.81
C MET A 317 -35.28 -2.46 -1.23
N THR A 318 -36.46 -3.05 -1.19
CA THR A 318 -36.60 -4.48 -1.04
C THR A 318 -36.06 -5.20 -2.28
N MET A 319 -35.67 -6.46 -2.14
CA MET A 319 -35.20 -7.26 -3.29
C MET A 319 -36.24 -7.33 -4.41
N ARG A 320 -37.54 -7.42 -4.05
CA ARG A 320 -38.65 -7.45 -5.02
C ARG A 320 -38.74 -6.14 -5.79
N GLU A 321 -38.69 -4.99 -5.10
CA GLU A 321 -38.68 -3.68 -5.77
C GLU A 321 -37.48 -3.52 -6.69
N ALA A 322 -36.29 -4.00 -6.30
CA ALA A 322 -35.10 -3.95 -7.14
C ALA A 322 -35.26 -4.79 -8.41
N ILE A 323 -35.77 -6.02 -8.31
CA ILE A 323 -36.05 -6.88 -9.48
C ILE A 323 -37.01 -6.18 -10.44
N ILE A 324 -38.09 -5.62 -9.93
CA ILE A 324 -39.09 -4.89 -10.71
C ILE A 324 -38.43 -3.67 -11.37
N HIS A 325 -37.72 -2.84 -10.61
CA HIS A 325 -37.12 -1.59 -11.09
C HIS A 325 -36.10 -1.83 -12.21
N TYR A 326 -35.19 -2.80 -12.01
CA TYR A 326 -34.11 -3.11 -12.95
C TYR A 326 -34.44 -4.23 -13.95
N TRP A 327 -35.72 -4.63 -14.07
CA TRP A 327 -36.13 -5.73 -14.96
C TRP A 327 -35.72 -5.45 -16.41
N PRO A 328 -34.82 -6.25 -17.01
CA PRO A 328 -34.36 -5.99 -18.36
C PRO A 328 -35.46 -6.32 -19.36
N ARG A 329 -35.62 -5.48 -20.39
CA ARG A 329 -36.64 -5.71 -21.45
C ARG A 329 -36.49 -7.07 -22.15
N SER A 330 -35.26 -7.60 -22.20
CA SER A 330 -34.95 -8.91 -22.79
C SER A 330 -35.47 -10.10 -21.97
N ALA A 331 -35.79 -9.91 -20.68
CA ALA A 331 -36.34 -10.97 -19.82
C ALA A 331 -37.87 -11.13 -19.94
N GLY A 332 -38.52 -10.40 -20.87
CA GLY A 332 -39.96 -10.47 -21.09
C GLY A 332 -40.75 -9.48 -20.24
N ALA A 333 -42.02 -9.81 -19.97
CA ALA A 333 -42.91 -8.93 -19.22
C ALA A 333 -42.38 -8.67 -17.80
N LYS A 334 -42.37 -7.39 -17.42
CA LYS A 334 -41.91 -6.96 -16.10
C LYS A 334 -42.84 -7.51 -15.01
N PRO A 335 -42.31 -8.19 -13.97
CA PRO A 335 -43.14 -8.72 -12.90
C PRO A 335 -43.77 -7.59 -12.09
N GLN A 336 -44.94 -7.86 -11.53
CA GLN A 336 -45.64 -7.01 -10.58
C GLN A 336 -45.37 -7.49 -9.14
N ILE A 337 -45.61 -6.62 -8.16
CA ILE A 337 -45.37 -6.98 -6.76
C ILE A 337 -46.23 -8.18 -6.30
N SER A 338 -47.42 -8.33 -6.89
CA SER A 338 -48.33 -9.45 -6.69
C SER A 338 -47.74 -10.80 -7.09
N ASP A 339 -46.84 -10.82 -8.08
CA ASP A 339 -46.28 -12.04 -8.65
C ASP A 339 -45.29 -12.71 -7.70
N PHE A 340 -44.83 -11.98 -6.67
CA PHE A 340 -43.94 -12.49 -5.62
C PHE A 340 -44.69 -12.94 -4.37
N GLY A 341 -46.03 -12.98 -4.40
CA GLY A 341 -46.83 -13.57 -3.33
C GLY A 341 -46.51 -15.06 -3.18
N SER A 342 -46.31 -15.50 -1.95
CA SER A 342 -46.26 -16.94 -1.63
C SER A 342 -47.69 -17.50 -1.73
N HIS A 343 -47.87 -18.53 -2.57
CA HIS A 343 -49.02 -19.43 -2.46
C HIS A 343 -48.98 -20.22 -1.16
#